data_AF-A0A662B288-F1
#
_entry.id   AF-A0A662B288-F1
#
_cell.length_a   1.000
_cell.length_b   1.000
_cell.length_c   1.000
_cell.angle_alpha   90.00
_cell.angle_beta   90.00
_cell.angle_gamma   90.00
#
_symmetry.space_group_name_H-M   'P 1'
#
loop_
_entity.id
_entity.type
_entity.pdbx_description
1 polymer ?
#
loop_
_entity_poly.entity_id
_entity_poly.type
_entity_poly.pdbx_seq_one_letter_code
_entity_poly.pdbx_strand_id
1 'polypeptide(L)'
;MSVQRLKFKEIDKIDLSEISPIIDKKASSSLNPKLDDIVAKNGDLLEVRIAYNSGWDRKSNGLTPDAKKKFLDADKSYHRMTNTNMTIHVGKRDVNKQAELYIKYKYYGEGNPVLWPGCSFHNWGLAIDLAITDTEALIKSLKQNGWKQTNKNNPWHFECSGSRDYEKAANVIKSFRVSKTGLAFRWSEQIAWYYQKTKTLNKRIPTYNNRLQESKAYAQALLSEIESFNIDSQALKSRTNNFNKDVGKFNIEHGKANRLLTEINSMHSSSQRTKKSNEYERILDKLEMESVRIAKEDNAIENENKQALSWNAQLHREIADYRREDDCLTIENKLLKKIAHEIEQHKSNAVLHLKSIETQTWK
;
A
#
# COMPACT_ATOMS: atom_id res chain seq x y z
N MET A 1 46.41 -47.71 24.32
CA MET A 1 45.77 -46.75 23.40
C MET A 1 45.70 -45.40 24.11
N SER A 2 46.14 -44.29 23.49
CA SER A 2 45.93 -42.95 24.07
C SER A 2 44.61 -42.39 23.54
N VAL A 3 43.65 -42.15 24.44
CA VAL A 3 42.39 -41.48 24.10
C VAL A 3 42.58 -39.98 24.27
N GLN A 4 42.41 -39.22 23.19
CA GLN A 4 42.54 -37.76 23.21
C GLN A 4 41.26 -37.11 23.71
N ARG A 5 41.40 -35.96 24.40
CA ARG A 5 40.23 -35.13 24.75
C ARG A 5 39.65 -34.49 23.49
N LEU A 6 38.34 -34.48 23.38
CA LEU A 6 37.66 -33.73 22.33
C LEU A 6 37.76 -32.22 22.59
N LYS A 7 38.16 -31.47 21.57
CA LYS A 7 37.94 -30.03 21.52
C LYS A 7 36.57 -29.79 20.90
N PHE A 8 35.64 -29.32 21.71
CA PHE A 8 34.39 -28.76 21.18
C PHE A 8 34.76 -27.63 20.20
N LYS A 9 34.39 -27.76 18.93
CA LYS A 9 34.49 -26.62 18.01
C LYS A 9 33.38 -25.68 18.43
N GLU A 10 33.77 -24.51 18.92
CA GLU A 10 32.82 -23.53 19.42
C GLU A 10 31.86 -23.15 18.28
N ILE A 11 30.59 -23.51 18.46
CA ILE A 11 29.50 -23.08 17.61
C ILE A 11 29.03 -21.76 18.22
N ASP A 12 29.28 -20.66 17.51
CA ASP A 12 28.84 -19.34 17.95
C ASP A 12 27.32 -19.36 18.17
N LYS A 13 26.88 -18.80 19.29
CA LYS A 13 25.46 -18.58 19.52
C LYS A 13 24.96 -17.60 18.47
N ILE A 14 23.83 -17.91 17.85
CA ILE A 14 23.13 -16.95 16.99
C ILE A 14 22.43 -15.94 17.91
N ASP A 15 22.78 -14.66 17.75
CA ASP A 15 22.15 -13.58 18.50
C ASP A 15 20.73 -13.31 17.98
N LEU A 16 19.74 -13.48 18.87
CA LEU A 16 18.32 -13.23 18.57
C LEU A 16 18.03 -11.74 18.29
N SER A 17 18.91 -10.82 18.71
CA SER A 17 18.76 -9.39 18.45
C SER A 17 18.75 -9.06 16.96
N GLU A 18 19.33 -9.94 16.14
CA GLU A 18 19.47 -9.80 14.69
C GLU A 18 18.13 -9.85 13.91
N ILE A 19 17.03 -10.30 14.55
CA ILE A 19 15.71 -10.50 13.93
C ILE A 19 14.63 -9.60 14.58
N SER A 20 14.94 -9.02 15.74
CA SER A 20 13.99 -8.33 16.63
C SER A 20 13.36 -6.99 16.15
N PRO A 21 13.85 -6.21 15.16
CA PRO A 21 13.34 -4.84 14.98
C PRO A 21 11.91 -4.66 14.43
N ILE A 22 11.23 -5.70 13.95
CA ILE A 22 9.96 -5.57 13.20
C ILE A 22 8.71 -5.87 14.04
N ILE A 23 8.81 -6.75 15.06
CA ILE A 23 7.62 -7.23 15.77
C ILE A 23 6.93 -6.08 16.54
N ASP A 24 7.67 -5.07 16.99
CA ASP A 24 7.13 -3.98 17.83
C ASP A 24 6.79 -2.66 17.13
N LYS A 25 7.10 -2.48 15.84
CA LYS A 25 6.78 -1.21 15.16
C LYS A 25 5.32 -1.21 14.70
N LYS A 26 4.47 -0.54 15.50
CA LYS A 26 3.10 -0.10 15.16
C LYS A 26 3.06 0.63 13.80
N ALA A 27 3.04 -0.10 12.70
CA ALA A 27 3.01 0.44 11.34
C ALA A 27 1.59 0.43 10.73
N SER A 28 0.55 0.12 11.49
CA SER A 28 -0.81 -0.12 10.95
C SER A 28 -1.84 0.98 11.17
N SER A 29 -1.46 2.24 11.41
CA SER A 29 -2.44 3.34 11.45
C SER A 29 -2.49 4.12 10.13
N SER A 30 -3.58 3.87 9.40
CA SER A 30 -4.24 4.71 8.39
C SER A 30 -3.45 5.16 7.14
N LEU A 31 -3.33 4.27 6.15
CA LEU A 31 -3.05 4.62 4.74
C LEU A 31 -4.28 4.45 3.83
N ASN A 32 -5.50 4.52 4.38
CA ASN A 32 -6.73 4.50 3.59
C ASN A 32 -7.29 5.92 3.43
N PRO A 33 -6.90 6.69 2.40
CA PRO A 33 -7.66 7.86 2.00
C PRO A 33 -9.01 7.39 1.44
N LYS A 34 -10.12 7.74 2.11
CA LYS A 34 -11.46 7.49 1.57
C LYS A 34 -11.69 8.45 0.40
N LEU A 35 -12.08 7.88 -0.74
CA LEU A 35 -12.32 8.60 -2.00
C LEU A 35 -13.50 9.59 -1.89
N ASP A 36 -14.40 9.36 -0.94
CA ASP A 36 -15.62 10.15 -0.70
C ASP A 36 -15.34 11.57 -0.17
N ASP A 37 -14.12 11.88 0.29
CA ASP A 37 -13.79 13.15 0.95
C ASP A 37 -13.49 14.32 -0.02
N ILE A 38 -13.61 14.13 -1.34
CA ILE A 38 -13.34 15.17 -2.36
C ILE A 38 -14.63 15.80 -2.91
N VAL A 39 -15.77 15.11 -2.78
CA VAL A 39 -17.04 15.56 -3.36
C VAL A 39 -18.08 15.67 -2.26
N ALA A 40 -18.46 16.91 -1.93
CA ALA A 40 -19.56 17.16 -1.00
C ALA A 40 -20.82 16.42 -1.49
N LYS A 41 -21.31 15.48 -0.70
CA LYS A 41 -22.60 14.80 -0.94
C LYS A 41 -23.73 15.80 -0.73
N ASN A 42 -24.11 16.51 -1.79
CA ASN A 42 -25.35 17.29 -1.81
C ASN A 42 -26.38 16.63 -2.73
N GLY A 43 -27.23 15.82 -2.09
CA GLY A 43 -28.70 15.93 -2.10
C GLY A 43 -29.42 15.89 -3.45
N ASP A 44 -30.16 14.80 -3.64
CA ASP A 44 -31.19 14.62 -4.66
C ASP A 44 -32.15 15.82 -4.76
N LEU A 45 -32.34 16.32 -5.99
CA LEU A 45 -33.40 17.27 -6.32
C LEU A 45 -34.50 16.54 -7.07
N LEU A 46 -35.55 16.19 -6.33
CA LEU A 46 -36.85 15.77 -6.85
C LEU A 46 -37.43 16.86 -7.77
N GLU A 47 -37.64 16.51 -9.04
CA GLU A 47 -38.25 17.40 -10.03
C GLU A 47 -39.78 17.37 -9.89
N VAL A 48 -40.32 18.41 -9.25
CA VAL A 48 -41.76 18.68 -9.19
C VAL A 48 -42.19 19.38 -10.49
N ARG A 49 -43.12 18.79 -11.24
CA ARG A 49 -43.78 19.46 -12.38
C ARG A 49 -44.64 20.61 -11.85
N ILE A 50 -44.32 21.85 -12.23
CA ILE A 50 -45.09 23.05 -11.91
C ILE A 50 -45.85 23.51 -13.17
N ALA A 51 -47.15 23.75 -13.02
CA ALA A 51 -48.01 24.33 -14.06
C ALA A 51 -47.68 25.81 -14.32
N TYR A 52 -47.92 26.26 -15.56
CA TYR A 52 -47.46 27.54 -16.10
C TYR A 52 -47.96 28.77 -15.32
N ASN A 53 -47.03 29.44 -14.63
CA ASN A 53 -47.15 30.81 -14.14
C ASN A 53 -46.30 31.71 -15.05
N SER A 54 -46.93 32.34 -16.05
CA SER A 54 -46.46 33.60 -16.68
C SER A 54 -44.93 33.78 -16.87
N GLY A 55 -44.23 32.76 -17.40
CA GLY A 55 -42.80 32.83 -17.71
C GLY A 55 -41.83 32.57 -16.55
N TRP A 56 -42.28 31.94 -15.45
CA TRP A 56 -41.42 31.57 -14.32
C TRP A 56 -40.87 30.14 -14.45
N ASP A 57 -39.78 29.96 -15.22
CA ASP A 57 -38.92 28.80 -15.02
C ASP A 57 -37.92 29.12 -13.89
N ARG A 58 -37.98 28.40 -12.77
CA ARG A 58 -37.06 28.62 -11.62
C ARG A 58 -35.59 28.49 -12.04
N LYS A 59 -35.26 27.66 -13.03
CA LYS A 59 -33.89 27.47 -13.53
C LYS A 59 -33.43 28.65 -14.40
N SER A 60 -34.36 29.46 -14.93
CA SER A 60 -34.03 30.74 -15.60
C SER A 60 -33.48 31.80 -14.63
N ASN A 61 -33.77 31.70 -13.33
CA ASN A 61 -33.25 32.64 -12.32
C ASN A 61 -31.73 32.55 -12.14
N GLY A 62 -31.13 31.44 -12.58
CA GLY A 62 -29.68 31.32 -12.62
C GLY A 62 -29.04 32.11 -13.76
N LEU A 63 -29.77 32.44 -14.82
CA LEU A 63 -29.18 33.12 -15.98
C LEU A 63 -28.74 34.55 -15.64
N THR A 64 -27.79 35.10 -16.39
CA THR A 64 -27.47 36.53 -16.25
C THR A 64 -28.71 37.37 -16.56
N PRO A 65 -28.86 38.60 -16.01
CA PRO A 65 -30.06 39.40 -16.23
C PRO A 65 -30.42 39.60 -17.71
N ASP A 66 -29.42 39.80 -18.56
CA ASP A 66 -29.61 40.01 -19.99
C ASP A 66 -29.94 38.69 -20.73
N ALA A 67 -29.26 37.59 -20.42
CA ALA A 67 -29.61 36.27 -20.95
C ALA A 67 -31.02 35.84 -20.50
N LYS A 68 -31.37 36.05 -19.22
CA LYS A 68 -32.70 35.79 -18.69
C LYS A 68 -33.77 36.56 -19.47
N LYS A 69 -33.58 37.87 -19.68
CA LYS A 69 -34.51 38.69 -20.47
C LYS A 69 -34.69 38.11 -21.88
N LYS A 70 -33.58 37.78 -22.56
CA LYS A 70 -33.61 37.18 -23.90
C LYS A 70 -34.30 35.83 -23.94
N PHE A 71 -34.12 34.99 -22.91
CA PHE A 71 -34.86 33.73 -22.79
C PHE A 71 -36.36 33.99 -22.65
N LEU A 72 -36.78 34.91 -21.79
CA LEU A 72 -38.21 35.25 -21.62
C LEU A 72 -38.82 35.81 -22.91
N ASP A 73 -38.08 36.60 -23.68
CA ASP A 73 -38.53 37.10 -24.98
C ASP A 73 -38.63 35.97 -26.03
N ALA A 74 -37.71 34.99 -25.98
CA ALA A 74 -37.77 33.78 -26.81
C ALA A 74 -38.98 32.90 -26.45
N ASP A 75 -39.21 32.66 -25.16
CA ASP A 75 -40.33 31.86 -24.65
C ASP A 75 -41.69 32.48 -25.04
N LYS A 76 -41.85 33.80 -24.89
CA LYS A 76 -43.04 34.52 -25.38
C LYS A 76 -43.25 34.39 -26.88
N SER A 77 -42.17 34.48 -27.67
CA SER A 77 -42.24 34.30 -29.13
C SER A 77 -42.69 32.89 -29.48
N TYR A 78 -42.14 31.88 -28.80
CA TYR A 78 -42.50 30.48 -29.00
C TYR A 78 -43.95 30.20 -28.61
N HIS A 79 -44.39 30.71 -27.47
CA HIS A 79 -45.77 30.57 -27.01
C HIS A 79 -46.79 31.12 -28.01
N ARG A 80 -46.50 32.26 -28.65
CA ARG A 80 -47.38 32.81 -29.71
C ARG A 80 -47.47 31.90 -30.93
N MET A 81 -46.44 31.12 -31.23
CA MET A 81 -46.41 30.22 -32.39
C MET A 81 -47.03 28.86 -32.09
N THR A 82 -46.87 28.34 -30.87
CA THR A 82 -47.19 26.94 -30.55
C THR A 82 -48.26 26.77 -29.48
N ASN A 83 -48.65 27.85 -28.79
CA ASN A 83 -49.50 27.82 -27.61
C ASN A 83 -48.94 26.95 -26.46
N THR A 84 -47.63 26.71 -26.45
CA THR A 84 -46.90 25.97 -25.39
C THR A 84 -45.67 26.77 -24.94
N ASN A 85 -45.00 26.35 -23.86
CA ASN A 85 -43.87 27.08 -23.29
C ASN A 85 -42.60 26.24 -23.32
N MET A 86 -41.45 26.90 -23.40
CA MET A 86 -40.16 26.26 -23.25
C MET A 86 -39.95 25.83 -21.80
N THR A 87 -39.32 24.68 -21.59
CA THR A 87 -38.92 24.20 -20.26
C THR A 87 -37.41 24.02 -20.21
N ILE A 88 -36.74 24.73 -19.30
CA ILE A 88 -35.31 24.56 -19.06
C ILE A 88 -35.10 23.27 -18.26
N HIS A 89 -34.38 22.33 -18.85
CA HIS A 89 -33.89 21.17 -18.13
C HIS A 89 -32.65 21.53 -17.31
N VAL A 90 -31.71 22.30 -17.88
CA VAL A 90 -30.53 22.80 -17.15
C VAL A 90 -30.25 24.26 -17.50
N GLY A 91 -30.27 25.13 -16.49
CA GLY A 91 -29.89 26.54 -16.63
C GLY A 91 -28.43 26.75 -16.22
N LYS A 92 -28.21 27.64 -15.27
CA LYS A 92 -26.89 27.83 -14.67
C LYS A 92 -26.44 26.61 -13.86
N ARG A 93 -25.15 26.31 -13.90
CA ARG A 93 -24.51 25.20 -13.18
C ARG A 93 -23.30 25.69 -12.41
N ASP A 94 -23.20 25.33 -11.14
CA ASP A 94 -22.05 25.73 -10.34
C ASP A 94 -20.75 25.09 -10.84
N VAL A 95 -19.63 25.79 -10.60
CA VAL A 95 -18.29 25.34 -11.01
C VAL A 95 -17.94 23.99 -10.36
N ASN A 96 -18.31 23.79 -9.08
CA ASN A 96 -18.15 22.52 -8.38
C ASN A 96 -18.96 21.39 -9.04
N LYS A 97 -20.21 21.66 -9.42
CA LYS A 97 -21.05 20.66 -10.10
C LYS A 97 -20.49 20.29 -11.48
N GLN A 98 -19.92 21.27 -12.20
CA GLN A 98 -19.24 21.02 -13.46
C GLN A 98 -17.98 20.15 -13.26
N ALA A 99 -17.21 20.38 -12.20
CA ALA A 99 -16.06 19.57 -11.84
C ALA A 99 -16.46 18.11 -11.54
N GLU A 100 -17.54 17.89 -10.78
CA GLU A 100 -18.08 16.54 -10.53
C GLU A 100 -18.43 15.80 -11.83
N LEU A 101 -19.17 16.47 -12.72
CA LEU A 101 -19.57 15.90 -14.00
C LEU A 101 -18.36 15.60 -14.89
N TYR A 102 -17.37 16.50 -14.93
CA TYR A 102 -16.11 16.27 -15.64
C TYR A 102 -15.37 15.04 -15.10
N ILE A 103 -15.31 14.90 -13.77
CA ILE A 103 -14.64 13.78 -13.11
C ILE A 103 -15.34 12.45 -13.46
N LYS A 104 -16.68 12.40 -13.35
CA LYS A 104 -17.49 11.22 -13.72
C LYS A 104 -17.22 10.79 -15.16
N TYR A 105 -17.31 11.73 -16.10
CA TYR A 105 -17.05 11.45 -17.51
C TYR A 105 -15.62 10.99 -17.76
N LYS A 106 -14.63 11.73 -17.26
CA LYS A 106 -13.22 11.52 -17.65
C LYS A 106 -12.57 10.33 -16.97
N TYR A 107 -12.88 10.05 -15.71
CA TYR A 107 -12.18 9.05 -14.90
C TYR A 107 -13.02 7.84 -14.54
N TYR A 108 -14.35 7.97 -14.53
CA TYR A 108 -15.27 6.84 -14.32
C TYR A 108 -15.90 6.32 -15.62
N GLY A 109 -15.78 7.08 -16.73
CA GLY A 109 -16.44 6.74 -17.99
C GLY A 109 -17.96 6.87 -17.92
N GLU A 110 -18.46 7.67 -16.97
CA GLU A 110 -19.89 7.81 -16.70
C GLU A 110 -20.43 9.16 -17.22
N GLY A 111 -21.56 9.11 -17.91
CA GLY A 111 -22.26 10.30 -18.40
C GLY A 111 -21.75 10.85 -19.74
N ASN A 112 -22.33 11.99 -20.14
CA ASN A 112 -22.03 12.63 -21.42
C ASN A 112 -20.70 13.41 -21.36
N PRO A 113 -20.06 13.71 -22.50
CA PRO A 113 -18.87 14.56 -22.55
C PRO A 113 -19.09 15.93 -21.90
N VAL A 114 -18.17 16.31 -21.02
CA VAL A 114 -18.27 17.52 -20.18
C VAL A 114 -17.04 18.40 -20.36
N LEU A 115 -17.23 19.71 -20.44
CA LEU A 115 -16.12 20.68 -20.44
C LEU A 115 -15.50 20.84 -19.05
N TRP A 116 -14.26 21.34 -18.97
CA TRP A 116 -13.63 21.66 -17.68
C TRP A 116 -14.46 22.65 -16.85
N PRO A 117 -14.31 22.65 -15.51
CA PRO A 117 -14.94 23.64 -14.63
C PRO A 117 -14.55 25.07 -15.03
N GLY A 118 -15.53 25.97 -15.04
CA GLY A 118 -15.40 27.36 -15.49
C GLY A 118 -15.34 27.54 -17.00
N CYS A 119 -15.22 26.45 -17.76
CA CYS A 119 -15.13 26.47 -19.22
C CYS A 119 -16.46 26.16 -19.93
N SER A 120 -17.55 25.96 -19.19
CA SER A 120 -18.90 25.79 -19.75
C SER A 120 -19.70 27.09 -19.59
N PHE A 121 -20.43 27.53 -20.62
CA PHE A 121 -21.32 28.69 -20.50
C PHE A 121 -22.46 28.50 -19.50
N HIS A 122 -22.76 27.26 -19.09
CA HIS A 122 -23.64 27.03 -17.94
C HIS A 122 -23.05 27.58 -16.63
N ASN A 123 -21.72 27.62 -16.46
CA ASN A 123 -21.08 28.22 -15.28
C ASN A 123 -21.30 29.73 -15.18
N TRP A 124 -21.58 30.35 -16.32
CA TRP A 124 -21.76 31.79 -16.44
C TRP A 124 -23.23 32.21 -16.51
N GLY A 125 -24.17 31.25 -16.44
CA GLY A 125 -25.59 31.54 -16.65
C GLY A 125 -25.91 32.03 -18.07
N LEU A 126 -25.13 31.59 -19.05
CA LEU A 126 -25.23 31.98 -20.46
C LEU A 126 -25.57 30.82 -21.39
N ALA A 127 -25.89 29.65 -20.83
CA ALA A 127 -26.36 28.50 -21.58
C ALA A 127 -27.58 27.87 -20.92
N ILE A 128 -28.40 27.23 -21.73
CA ILE A 128 -29.57 26.46 -21.33
C ILE A 128 -29.59 25.12 -22.08
N ASP A 129 -29.99 24.08 -21.38
CA ASP A 129 -30.43 22.82 -21.96
C ASP A 129 -31.96 22.76 -21.82
N LEU A 130 -32.68 22.55 -22.92
CA LEU A 130 -34.14 22.52 -22.94
C LEU A 130 -34.68 21.09 -22.98
N ALA A 131 -35.84 20.86 -22.37
CA ALA A 131 -36.62 19.65 -22.62
C ALA A 131 -37.23 19.77 -24.04
N ILE A 132 -36.77 18.93 -24.97
CA ILE A 132 -37.14 19.07 -26.40
C ILE A 132 -38.64 18.84 -26.58
N THR A 133 -39.32 19.87 -27.09
CA THR A 133 -40.66 19.82 -27.66
C THR A 133 -40.65 20.74 -28.88
N ASP A 134 -40.95 20.20 -30.08
CA ASP A 134 -41.01 20.90 -31.37
C ASP A 134 -39.75 21.72 -31.78
N THR A 135 -38.96 21.17 -32.72
CA THR A 135 -37.61 21.67 -33.01
C THR A 135 -37.55 22.92 -33.88
N GLU A 136 -38.50 23.20 -34.78
CA GLU A 136 -38.35 24.36 -35.70
C GLU A 136 -38.75 25.68 -35.05
N ALA A 137 -39.96 25.73 -34.47
CA ALA A 137 -40.47 26.91 -33.79
C ALA A 137 -39.56 27.32 -32.63
N LEU A 138 -39.06 26.35 -31.86
CA LEU A 138 -38.15 26.57 -30.74
C LEU A 138 -36.82 27.18 -31.19
N ILE A 139 -36.17 26.58 -32.19
CA ILE A 139 -34.89 27.09 -32.72
C ILE A 139 -35.08 28.48 -33.31
N LYS A 140 -36.17 28.74 -34.03
CA LYS A 140 -36.48 30.05 -34.61
C LYS A 140 -36.64 31.11 -33.53
N SER A 141 -37.44 30.85 -32.48
CA SER A 141 -37.64 31.77 -31.36
C SER A 141 -36.34 32.09 -30.62
N LEU A 142 -35.55 31.06 -30.32
CA LEU A 142 -34.26 31.22 -29.63
C LEU A 142 -33.29 32.06 -30.47
N LYS A 143 -33.14 31.73 -31.76
CA LYS A 143 -32.25 32.44 -32.69
C LYS A 143 -32.59 33.92 -32.83
N GLN A 144 -33.88 34.24 -32.99
CA GLN A 144 -34.34 35.63 -33.09
C GLN A 144 -34.04 36.46 -31.83
N ASN A 145 -33.93 35.79 -30.68
CA ASN A 145 -33.68 36.44 -29.39
C ASN A 145 -32.22 36.28 -28.92
N GLY A 146 -31.29 35.97 -29.83
CA GLY A 146 -29.85 35.97 -29.54
C GLY A 146 -29.31 34.69 -28.90
N TRP A 147 -30.07 33.59 -28.95
CA TRP A 147 -29.59 32.26 -28.56
C TRP A 147 -29.10 31.49 -29.78
N LYS A 148 -28.03 30.72 -29.63
CA LYS A 148 -27.43 29.94 -30.70
C LYS A 148 -27.21 28.50 -30.23
N GLN A 149 -27.63 27.56 -31.06
CA GLN A 149 -27.24 26.17 -30.89
C GLN A 149 -25.78 26.00 -31.34
N THR A 150 -24.89 25.73 -30.39
CA THR A 150 -23.43 25.66 -30.66
C THR A 150 -22.94 24.25 -30.90
N ASN A 151 -23.67 23.22 -30.45
CA ASN A 151 -23.33 21.82 -30.64
C ASN A 151 -24.43 21.08 -31.41
N LYS A 152 -24.11 20.64 -32.63
CA LYS A 152 -25.04 19.88 -33.48
C LYS A 152 -25.44 18.53 -32.86
N ASN A 153 -24.57 17.93 -32.07
CA ASN A 153 -24.81 16.63 -31.44
C ASN A 153 -25.66 16.75 -30.16
N ASN A 154 -25.86 17.97 -29.65
CA ASN A 154 -26.70 18.24 -28.47
C ASN A 154 -27.82 19.22 -28.87
N PRO A 155 -28.89 18.74 -29.55
CA PRO A 155 -29.97 19.59 -30.03
C PRO A 155 -30.74 20.36 -28.95
N TRP A 156 -30.62 19.93 -27.70
CA TRP A 156 -31.19 20.60 -26.54
C TRP A 156 -30.35 21.78 -26.02
N HIS A 157 -29.10 21.95 -26.45
CA HIS A 157 -28.15 22.91 -25.86
C HIS A 157 -28.08 24.23 -26.65
N PHE A 158 -28.28 25.35 -25.95
CA PHE A 158 -28.24 26.70 -26.52
C PHE A 158 -27.40 27.64 -25.66
N GLU A 159 -26.61 28.50 -26.32
CA GLU A 159 -25.80 29.54 -25.70
C GLU A 159 -26.34 30.93 -26.07
N CYS A 160 -26.41 31.86 -25.12
CA CYS A 160 -26.91 33.21 -25.34
C CYS A 160 -25.84 34.13 -25.93
N SER A 161 -25.42 33.86 -27.18
CA SER A 161 -24.38 34.64 -27.86
C SER A 161 -24.72 36.11 -28.06
N GLY A 162 -26.01 36.46 -28.04
CA GLY A 162 -26.50 37.83 -28.13
C GLY A 162 -26.49 38.57 -26.80
N SER A 163 -26.04 37.95 -25.70
CA SER A 163 -25.92 38.63 -24.40
C SER A 163 -24.68 39.51 -24.33
N ARG A 164 -24.79 40.66 -23.67
CA ARG A 164 -23.65 41.57 -23.41
C ARG A 164 -22.53 40.92 -22.58
N ASP A 165 -22.86 39.90 -21.78
CA ASP A 165 -21.89 39.21 -20.92
C ASP A 165 -21.15 38.09 -21.68
N TYR A 166 -21.60 37.72 -22.88
CA TYR A 166 -21.10 36.56 -23.62
C TYR A 166 -19.64 36.67 -24.00
N GLU A 167 -19.23 37.79 -24.59
CA GLU A 167 -17.84 37.99 -25.04
C GLU A 167 -16.88 38.04 -23.85
N LYS A 168 -17.31 38.65 -22.73
CA LYS A 168 -16.53 38.65 -21.48
C LYS A 168 -16.31 37.21 -20.99
N ALA A 169 -17.37 36.41 -20.88
CA ALA A 169 -17.29 35.01 -20.48
C ALA A 169 -16.42 34.20 -21.44
N ALA A 170 -16.59 34.37 -22.76
CA ALA A 170 -15.81 33.68 -23.78
C ALA A 170 -14.30 33.95 -23.64
N ASN A 171 -13.91 35.19 -23.36
CA ASN A 171 -12.51 35.57 -23.16
C ASN A 171 -11.92 34.96 -21.87
N VAL A 172 -12.68 34.90 -20.78
CA VAL A 172 -12.24 34.22 -19.55
C VAL A 172 -12.16 32.70 -19.76
N ILE A 173 -13.13 32.09 -20.43
CA ILE A 173 -13.10 30.67 -20.80
C ILE A 173 -11.84 30.37 -21.62
N LYS A 174 -11.50 31.23 -22.60
CA LYS A 174 -10.29 31.09 -23.41
C LYS A 174 -9.03 31.14 -22.55
N SER A 175 -8.94 32.06 -21.58
CA SER A 175 -7.80 32.16 -20.68
C SER A 175 -7.67 30.95 -19.74
N PHE A 176 -8.79 30.40 -19.25
CA PHE A 176 -8.81 29.18 -18.44
C PHE A 176 -8.31 27.94 -19.18
N ARG A 177 -8.54 27.86 -20.49
CA ARG A 177 -8.16 26.73 -21.34
C ARG A 177 -6.72 26.75 -21.82
N VAL A 178 -5.97 27.84 -21.62
CA VAL A 178 -4.58 27.95 -22.09
C VAL A 178 -3.77 26.80 -21.49
N SER A 179 -3.13 26.00 -22.36
CA SER A 179 -2.32 24.88 -21.92
C SER A 179 -1.19 25.33 -20.98
N LYS A 180 -0.89 24.53 -19.96
CA LYS A 180 0.13 24.75 -18.91
C LYS A 180 -0.14 25.92 -17.94
N THR A 181 -0.79 26.99 -18.37
CA THR A 181 -0.94 28.21 -17.56
C THR A 181 -2.39 28.49 -17.14
N GLY A 182 -3.37 28.03 -17.91
CA GLY A 182 -4.79 28.24 -17.64
C GLY A 182 -5.26 27.51 -16.38
N LEU A 183 -6.15 28.15 -15.62
CA LEU A 183 -6.62 27.60 -14.34
C LEU A 183 -7.36 26.28 -14.50
N ALA A 184 -8.23 26.15 -15.51
CA ALA A 184 -8.96 24.92 -15.77
C ALA A 184 -8.02 23.78 -16.21
N PHE A 185 -7.00 24.11 -17.02
CA PHE A 185 -5.95 23.16 -17.38
C PHE A 185 -5.19 22.68 -16.13
N ARG A 186 -4.68 23.61 -15.31
CA ARG A 186 -3.94 23.30 -14.08
C ARG A 186 -4.78 22.46 -13.11
N TRP A 187 -6.05 22.82 -12.91
CA TRP A 187 -6.98 22.00 -12.14
C TRP A 187 -7.08 20.57 -12.68
N SER A 188 -7.26 20.41 -14.00
CA SER A 188 -7.38 19.09 -14.61
C SER A 188 -6.12 18.24 -14.49
N GLU A 189 -4.94 18.86 -14.54
CA GLU A 189 -3.65 18.20 -14.29
C GLU A 189 -3.56 17.70 -12.85
N GLN A 190 -3.94 18.52 -11.86
CA GLN A 190 -3.94 18.08 -10.44
C GLN A 190 -4.87 16.88 -10.22
N ILE A 191 -6.07 16.91 -10.82
CA ILE A 191 -7.03 15.81 -10.73
C ILE A 191 -6.51 14.55 -11.44
N ALA A 192 -5.97 14.68 -12.66
CA ALA A 192 -5.40 13.55 -13.39
C ALA A 192 -4.31 12.85 -12.59
N TRP A 193 -3.44 13.66 -11.97
CA TRP A 193 -2.35 13.19 -11.14
C TRP A 193 -2.86 12.46 -9.88
N TYR A 194 -3.83 13.07 -9.18
CA TYR A 194 -4.52 12.45 -8.04
C TYR A 194 -5.07 11.05 -8.39
N TYR A 195 -5.80 10.93 -9.51
CA TYR A 195 -6.38 9.64 -9.92
C TYR A 195 -5.33 8.60 -10.29
N GLN A 196 -4.29 9.00 -11.04
CA GLN A 196 -3.21 8.09 -11.42
C GLN A 196 -2.48 7.54 -10.19
N LYS A 197 -2.24 8.40 -9.20
CA LYS A 197 -1.49 8.02 -7.99
C LYS A 197 -2.32 7.27 -6.99
N THR A 198 -3.60 7.60 -6.84
CA THR A 198 -4.56 6.79 -6.09
C THR A 198 -4.67 5.39 -6.68
N LYS A 199 -4.78 5.26 -8.02
CA LYS A 199 -4.77 3.95 -8.69
C LYS A 199 -3.48 3.17 -8.42
N THR A 200 -2.34 3.84 -8.47
CA THR A 200 -1.03 3.22 -8.20
C THR A 200 -0.93 2.75 -6.74
N LEU A 201 -1.36 3.59 -5.80
CA LEU A 201 -1.37 3.29 -4.37
C LEU A 201 -2.28 2.09 -4.07
N ASN A 202 -3.53 2.12 -4.56
CA ASN A 202 -4.52 1.06 -4.36
C ASN A 202 -4.08 -0.28 -4.98
N LYS A 203 -3.31 -0.26 -6.06
CA LYS A 203 -2.74 -1.48 -6.64
C LYS A 203 -1.62 -2.07 -5.77
N ARG A 204 -0.78 -1.22 -5.16
CA ARG A 204 0.43 -1.65 -4.44
C ARG A 204 0.19 -2.03 -2.98
N ILE A 205 -0.71 -1.32 -2.30
CA ILE A 205 -1.00 -1.55 -0.87
C ILE A 205 -1.36 -3.02 -0.57
N PRO A 206 -2.26 -3.70 -1.32
CA PRO A 206 -2.61 -5.08 -1.01
C PRO A 206 -1.41 -6.03 -1.11
N THR A 207 -0.60 -5.89 -2.16
CA THR A 207 0.62 -6.69 -2.34
C THR A 207 1.64 -6.43 -1.24
N TYR A 208 1.86 -5.16 -0.85
CA TYR A 208 2.73 -4.81 0.25
C TYR A 208 2.26 -5.42 1.59
N ASN A 209 0.96 -5.29 1.90
CA ASN A 209 0.40 -5.82 3.14
C ASN A 209 0.51 -7.35 3.22
N ASN A 210 0.26 -8.05 2.11
CA ASN A 210 0.41 -9.51 2.05
C ASN A 210 1.87 -9.93 2.34
N ARG A 211 2.84 -9.33 1.63
CA ARG A 211 4.26 -9.61 1.86
C ARG A 211 4.71 -9.25 3.28
N LEU A 212 4.21 -8.16 3.84
CA LEU A 212 4.50 -7.77 5.22
C LEU A 212 3.98 -8.81 6.22
N GLN A 213 2.80 -9.37 5.98
CA GLN A 213 2.24 -10.44 6.81
C GLN A 213 3.05 -11.74 6.68
N GLU A 214 3.41 -12.14 5.47
CA GLU A 214 4.27 -13.30 5.20
C GLU A 214 5.63 -13.15 5.86
N SER A 215 6.27 -11.98 5.72
CA SER A 215 7.55 -11.67 6.35
C SER A 215 7.48 -11.73 7.88
N LYS A 216 6.39 -11.27 8.50
CA LYS A 216 6.17 -11.41 9.96
C LYS A 216 6.04 -12.85 10.40
N ALA A 217 5.28 -13.66 9.65
CA ALA A 217 5.14 -15.09 9.94
C ALA A 217 6.49 -15.81 9.79
N TYR A 218 7.25 -15.47 8.75
CA TYR A 218 8.58 -16.02 8.53
C TYR A 218 9.56 -15.65 9.65
N ALA A 219 9.54 -14.40 10.11
CA ALA A 219 10.34 -13.96 11.26
C ALA A 219 10.05 -14.76 12.53
N GLN A 220 8.77 -15.03 12.82
CA GLN A 220 8.36 -15.82 13.99
C GLN A 220 8.82 -17.28 13.90
N ALA A 221 8.71 -17.90 12.72
CA ALA A 221 9.22 -19.24 12.47
C ALA A 221 10.73 -19.29 12.67
N LEU A 222 11.47 -18.36 12.07
CA LEU A 222 12.93 -18.28 12.16
C LEU A 222 13.41 -18.07 13.61
N LEU A 223 12.73 -17.24 14.39
CA LEU A 223 13.02 -17.06 15.82
C LEU A 223 12.87 -18.38 16.59
N SER A 224 11.82 -19.14 16.32
CA SER A 224 11.57 -20.43 16.97
C SER A 224 12.64 -21.46 16.61
N GLU A 225 13.07 -21.49 15.34
CA GLU A 225 14.15 -22.38 14.89
C GLU A 225 15.50 -22.03 15.53
N ILE A 226 15.82 -20.75 15.65
CA ILE A 226 17.05 -20.30 16.32
C ILE A 226 17.03 -20.64 17.81
N GLU A 227 15.88 -20.50 18.48
CA GLU A 227 15.73 -20.92 19.87
C GLU A 227 15.97 -22.42 20.04
N SER A 228 15.36 -23.25 19.19
CA SER A 228 15.59 -24.71 19.17
C SER A 228 17.06 -25.04 18.96
N PHE A 229 17.69 -24.43 17.95
CA PHE A 229 19.10 -24.62 17.67
C PHE A 229 20.00 -24.25 18.86
N ASN A 230 19.69 -23.13 19.53
CA ASN A 230 20.45 -22.69 20.70
C ASN A 230 20.31 -23.66 21.88
N ILE A 231 19.13 -24.24 22.09
CA ILE A 231 18.89 -25.29 23.09
C ILE A 231 19.73 -26.53 22.79
N ASP A 232 19.67 -27.01 21.54
CA ASP A 232 20.39 -28.21 21.11
C ASP A 232 21.91 -28.01 21.19
N SER A 233 22.40 -26.83 20.81
CA SER A 233 23.81 -26.44 20.94
C SER A 233 24.28 -26.45 22.41
N GLN A 234 23.44 -25.97 23.36
CA GLN A 234 23.76 -26.06 24.79
C GLN A 234 23.78 -27.51 25.31
N ALA A 235 22.84 -28.34 24.85
CA ALA A 235 22.81 -29.76 25.20
C ALA A 235 24.07 -30.49 24.71
N LEU A 236 24.46 -30.28 23.45
CA LEU A 236 25.68 -30.85 22.87
C LEU A 236 26.94 -30.38 23.61
N LYS A 237 27.03 -29.09 23.95
CA LYS A 237 28.13 -28.54 24.77
C LYS A 237 28.23 -29.23 26.13
N SER A 238 27.09 -29.40 26.80
CA SER A 238 27.02 -30.09 28.10
C SER A 238 27.43 -31.55 28.01
N ARG A 239 26.97 -32.26 26.98
CA ARG A 239 27.34 -33.65 26.70
C ARG A 239 28.84 -33.79 26.42
N THR A 240 29.40 -32.90 25.61
CA THR A 240 30.85 -32.85 25.32
C THR A 240 31.68 -32.62 26.59
N ASN A 241 31.23 -31.75 27.49
CA ASN A 241 31.88 -31.53 28.77
C ASN A 241 31.88 -32.79 29.66
N ASN A 242 30.78 -33.53 29.68
CA ASN A 242 30.68 -34.78 30.44
C ASN A 242 31.56 -35.88 29.82
N PHE A 243 31.55 -36.02 28.49
CA PHE A 243 32.46 -36.91 27.78
C PHE A 243 33.94 -36.63 28.14
N ASN A 244 34.35 -35.36 28.13
CA ASN A 244 35.71 -34.97 28.48
C ASN A 244 36.07 -35.30 29.95
N LYS A 245 35.11 -35.27 30.88
CA LYS A 245 35.31 -35.75 32.26
C LYS A 245 35.51 -37.26 32.29
N ASP A 246 34.72 -38.01 31.55
CA ASP A 246 34.82 -39.48 31.47
C ASP A 246 36.16 -39.92 30.87
N VAL A 247 36.59 -39.30 29.77
CA VAL A 247 37.94 -39.51 29.20
C VAL A 247 39.03 -39.20 30.24
N GLY A 248 38.83 -38.16 31.05
CA GLY A 248 39.71 -37.84 32.17
C GLY A 248 39.82 -38.97 33.19
N LYS A 249 38.68 -39.53 33.64
CA LYS A 249 38.63 -40.67 34.57
C LYS A 249 39.27 -41.93 33.97
N PHE A 250 38.95 -42.23 32.71
CA PHE A 250 39.52 -43.35 31.97
C PHE A 250 41.05 -43.28 31.94
N ASN A 251 41.62 -42.12 31.61
CA ASN A 251 43.06 -41.90 31.58
C ASN A 251 43.72 -42.07 32.96
N ILE A 252 43.03 -41.70 34.04
CA ILE A 252 43.52 -41.92 35.42
C ILE A 252 43.58 -43.42 35.75
N GLU A 253 42.52 -44.17 35.45
CA GLU A 253 42.47 -45.62 35.67
C GLU A 253 43.48 -46.38 34.80
N HIS A 254 43.63 -45.99 33.53
CA HIS A 254 44.66 -46.52 32.65
C HIS A 254 46.08 -46.26 33.22
N GLY A 255 46.31 -45.06 33.77
CA GLY A 255 47.54 -44.74 34.50
C GLY A 255 47.74 -45.62 35.73
N LYS A 256 46.68 -45.95 36.48
CA LYS A 256 46.72 -46.88 37.62
C LYS A 256 47.08 -48.30 37.17
N ALA A 257 46.48 -48.80 36.10
CA ALA A 257 46.79 -50.12 35.53
C ALA A 257 48.27 -50.23 35.15
N ASN A 258 48.83 -49.22 34.49
CA ASN A 258 50.26 -49.19 34.13
C ASN A 258 51.19 -49.24 35.36
N ARG A 259 50.82 -48.53 36.45
CA ARG A 259 51.57 -48.60 37.71
C ARG A 259 51.52 -50.00 38.33
N LEU A 260 50.31 -50.60 38.43
CA LEU A 260 50.16 -51.96 38.93
C LEU A 260 50.95 -52.98 38.12
N LEU A 261 50.94 -52.88 36.79
CA LEU A 261 51.73 -53.75 35.92
C LEU A 261 53.23 -53.63 36.22
N THR A 262 53.72 -52.40 36.40
CA THR A 262 55.12 -52.13 36.76
C THR A 262 55.48 -52.77 38.10
N GLU A 263 54.60 -52.65 39.09
CA GLU A 263 54.76 -53.26 40.42
C GLU A 263 54.72 -54.79 40.36
N ILE A 264 53.81 -55.40 39.59
CA ILE A 264 53.72 -56.86 39.43
C ILE A 264 55.01 -57.41 38.80
N ASN A 265 55.59 -56.68 37.84
CA ASN A 265 56.81 -57.08 37.15
C ASN A 265 58.06 -57.01 38.03
N SER A 266 58.05 -56.20 39.09
CA SER A 266 59.17 -56.11 40.04
C SER A 266 59.04 -57.07 41.24
N MET A 267 57.90 -57.78 41.37
CA MET A 267 57.65 -58.71 42.47
C MET A 267 58.06 -60.15 42.13
N HIS A 268 58.68 -60.84 43.09
CA HIS A 268 58.82 -62.30 43.04
C HIS A 268 57.47 -63.01 43.22
N SER A 269 57.39 -64.26 42.75
CA SER A 269 56.22 -65.13 42.93
C SER A 269 55.81 -65.22 44.40
N SER A 270 54.70 -64.58 44.73
CA SER A 270 54.18 -64.45 46.09
C SER A 270 52.66 -64.28 46.06
N SER A 271 51.99 -64.56 47.18
CA SER A 271 50.55 -64.33 47.31
C SER A 271 50.15 -62.86 47.11
N GLN A 272 51.04 -61.92 47.45
CA GLN A 272 50.85 -60.49 47.19
C GLN A 272 50.88 -60.17 45.69
N ARG A 273 51.80 -60.78 44.94
CA ARG A 273 51.87 -60.63 43.48
C ARG A 273 50.55 -61.09 42.84
N THR A 274 50.05 -62.26 43.23
CA THR A 274 48.76 -62.79 42.74
C THR A 274 47.60 -61.84 43.03
N LYS A 275 47.53 -61.24 44.23
CA LYS A 275 46.50 -60.24 44.56
C LYS A 275 46.55 -59.03 43.64
N LYS A 276 47.75 -58.49 43.38
CA LYS A 276 47.92 -57.36 42.45
C LYS A 276 47.59 -57.74 41.02
N SER A 277 47.98 -58.93 40.56
CA SER A 277 47.60 -59.46 39.25
C SER A 277 46.08 -59.50 39.10
N ASN A 278 45.35 -60.04 40.09
CA ASN A 278 43.89 -60.08 40.05
C ASN A 278 43.25 -58.67 40.06
N GLU A 279 43.83 -57.70 40.78
CA GLU A 279 43.38 -56.30 40.72
C GLU A 279 43.63 -55.69 39.34
N TYR A 280 44.79 -55.96 38.75
CA TYR A 280 45.16 -55.50 37.41
C TYR A 280 44.18 -56.03 36.35
N GLU A 281 43.91 -57.34 36.33
CA GLU A 281 42.95 -57.94 35.39
C GLU A 281 41.55 -57.30 35.51
N ARG A 282 41.07 -57.07 36.75
CA ARG A 282 39.79 -56.38 36.97
C ARG A 282 39.76 -54.94 36.46
N ILE A 283 40.89 -54.23 36.49
CA ILE A 283 41.00 -52.88 35.94
C ILE A 283 41.06 -52.96 34.42
N LEU A 284 41.76 -53.93 33.84
CA LEU A 284 41.80 -54.14 32.39
C LEU A 284 40.41 -54.41 31.81
N ASP A 285 39.63 -55.33 32.40
CA ASP A 285 38.27 -55.63 31.94
C ASP A 285 37.38 -54.37 31.93
N LYS A 286 37.50 -53.54 32.97
CA LYS A 286 36.79 -52.25 33.06
C LYS A 286 37.25 -51.27 32.00
N LEU A 287 38.55 -51.15 31.76
CA LEU A 287 39.11 -50.27 30.75
C LEU A 287 38.71 -50.71 29.35
N GLU A 288 38.65 -52.01 29.07
CA GLU A 288 38.21 -52.51 27.77
C GLU A 288 36.76 -52.09 27.48
N MET A 289 35.82 -52.38 28.38
CA MET A 289 34.42 -51.98 28.22
C MET A 289 34.25 -50.47 28.09
N GLU A 290 34.95 -49.71 28.93
CA GLU A 290 34.87 -48.25 28.93
C GLU A 290 35.47 -47.63 27.65
N SER A 291 36.51 -48.25 27.08
CA SER A 291 37.11 -47.78 25.82
C SER A 291 36.14 -47.87 24.65
N VAL A 292 35.35 -48.95 24.58
CA VAL A 292 34.31 -49.15 23.55
C VAL A 292 33.20 -48.11 23.74
N ARG A 293 32.74 -47.90 24.98
CA ARG A 293 31.72 -46.90 25.30
C ARG A 293 32.17 -45.49 24.91
N ILE A 294 33.38 -45.10 25.28
CA ILE A 294 33.97 -43.80 24.95
C ILE A 294 34.09 -43.64 23.43
N ALA A 295 34.61 -44.63 22.71
CA ALA A 295 34.73 -44.54 21.24
C ALA A 295 33.37 -44.39 20.55
N LYS A 296 32.32 -45.06 21.04
CA LYS A 296 30.96 -44.90 20.51
C LYS A 296 30.42 -43.49 20.75
N GLU A 297 30.64 -42.96 21.95
CA GLU A 297 30.19 -41.62 22.34
C GLU A 297 30.94 -40.51 21.60
N ASP A 298 32.25 -40.68 21.38
CA ASP A 298 33.11 -39.79 20.58
C ASP A 298 32.55 -39.60 19.16
N ASN A 299 32.28 -40.73 18.47
CA ASN A 299 31.68 -40.72 17.14
C ASN A 299 30.29 -40.06 17.11
N ALA A 300 29.47 -40.29 18.15
CA ALA A 300 28.13 -39.69 18.25
C ALA A 300 28.22 -38.16 18.38
N ILE A 301 29.08 -37.67 19.27
CA ILE A 301 29.32 -36.23 19.48
C ILE A 301 29.89 -35.60 18.20
N GLU A 302 30.83 -36.25 17.51
CA GLU A 302 31.39 -35.73 16.26
C GLU A 302 30.32 -35.57 15.17
N ASN A 303 29.43 -36.57 15.04
CA ASN A 303 28.34 -36.53 14.06
C ASN A 303 27.31 -35.45 14.38
N GLU A 304 26.88 -35.32 15.64
CA GLU A 304 25.98 -34.26 16.09
C GLU A 304 26.60 -32.87 15.88
N ASN A 305 27.90 -32.72 16.14
CA ASN A 305 28.62 -31.47 15.90
C ASN A 305 28.66 -31.11 14.41
N LYS A 306 28.85 -32.07 13.50
CA LYS A 306 28.77 -31.85 12.05
C LYS A 306 27.37 -31.41 11.62
N GLN A 307 26.32 -32.02 12.17
CA GLN A 307 24.94 -31.64 11.90
C GLN A 307 24.63 -30.22 12.40
N ALA A 308 25.05 -29.88 13.62
CA ALA A 308 24.86 -28.56 14.19
C ALA A 308 25.57 -27.48 13.36
N LEU A 309 26.79 -27.73 12.86
CA LEU A 309 27.48 -26.80 11.96
C LEU A 309 26.74 -26.59 10.63
N SER A 310 26.18 -27.65 10.06
CA SER A 310 25.37 -27.56 8.84
C SER A 310 24.10 -26.74 9.07
N TRP A 311 23.40 -26.98 10.19
CA TRP A 311 22.20 -26.26 10.56
C TRP A 311 22.49 -24.77 10.84
N ASN A 312 23.58 -24.47 11.55
CA ASN A 312 24.02 -23.09 11.79
C ASN A 312 24.24 -22.33 10.46
N ALA A 313 24.92 -22.96 9.50
CA ALA A 313 25.15 -22.36 8.19
C ALA A 313 23.85 -22.15 7.40
N GLN A 314 22.84 -23.01 7.58
CA GLN A 314 21.51 -22.82 7.00
C GLN A 314 20.80 -21.62 7.64
N LEU A 315 20.73 -21.55 8.97
CA LEU A 315 20.09 -20.44 9.68
C LEU A 315 20.70 -19.09 9.30
N HIS A 316 22.02 -18.99 9.14
CA HIS A 316 22.65 -17.76 8.67
C HIS A 316 22.20 -17.34 7.25
N ARG A 317 21.97 -18.29 6.34
CA ARG A 317 21.41 -17.98 5.01
C ARG A 317 19.99 -17.47 5.13
N GLU A 318 19.16 -18.15 5.92
CA GLU A 318 17.76 -17.77 6.15
C GLU A 318 17.63 -16.38 6.79
N ILE A 319 18.48 -16.06 7.78
CA ILE A 319 18.59 -14.71 8.37
C ILE A 319 18.95 -13.68 7.29
N ALA A 320 19.93 -13.98 6.44
CA ALA A 320 20.33 -13.08 5.37
C ALA A 320 19.20 -12.87 4.34
N ASP A 321 18.41 -13.90 4.05
CA ASP A 321 17.28 -13.85 3.13
C ASP A 321 16.13 -13.01 3.70
N TYR A 322 15.80 -13.23 4.97
CA TYR A 322 14.84 -12.41 5.71
C TYR A 322 15.22 -10.92 5.70
N ARG A 323 16.49 -10.59 5.98
CA ARG A 323 16.99 -9.20 5.97
C ARG A 323 16.79 -8.52 4.61
N ARG A 324 17.06 -9.22 3.51
CA ARG A 324 16.86 -8.67 2.16
C ARG A 324 15.39 -8.36 1.88
N GLU A 325 14.48 -9.24 2.31
CA GLU A 325 13.04 -8.98 2.17
C GLU A 325 12.57 -7.80 3.04
N ASP A 326 13.06 -7.69 4.28
CA ASP A 326 12.74 -6.55 5.15
C ASP A 326 13.24 -5.21 4.56
N ASP A 327 14.46 -5.19 4.01
CA ASP A 327 14.98 -4.01 3.32
C ASP A 327 14.09 -3.61 2.15
N CYS A 328 13.65 -4.59 1.34
CA CYS A 328 12.69 -4.35 0.25
C CYS A 328 11.36 -3.78 0.77
N LEU A 329 10.79 -4.34 1.83
CA LEU A 329 9.55 -3.85 2.45
C LEU A 329 9.71 -2.43 3.03
N THR A 330 10.87 -2.13 3.61
CA THR A 330 11.20 -0.80 4.14
C THR A 330 11.26 0.24 3.03
N ILE A 331 11.88 -0.08 1.89
CA ILE A 331 11.92 0.79 0.72
C ILE A 331 10.51 1.00 0.15
N GLU A 332 9.74 -0.07 0.00
CA GLU A 332 8.36 -0.01 -0.51
C GLU A 332 7.48 0.88 0.39
N ASN A 333 7.55 0.72 1.71
CA ASN A 333 6.79 1.54 2.66
C ASN A 333 7.12 3.04 2.53
N LYS A 334 8.40 3.39 2.39
CA LYS A 334 8.81 4.79 2.15
C LYS A 334 8.19 5.35 0.87
N LEU A 335 8.17 4.54 -0.20
CA LEU A 335 7.57 4.93 -1.47
C LEU A 335 6.04 5.08 -1.37
N LEU A 336 5.34 4.17 -0.69
CA LEU A 336 3.89 4.28 -0.47
C LEU A 336 3.54 5.54 0.33
N LYS A 337 4.31 5.85 1.38
CA LYS A 337 4.14 7.10 2.14
C LYS A 337 4.35 8.34 1.27
N LYS A 338 5.37 8.33 0.40
CA LYS A 338 5.60 9.41 -0.55
C LYS A 338 4.41 9.58 -1.49
N ILE A 339 3.91 8.50 -2.09
CA ILE A 339 2.74 8.54 -2.99
C ILE A 339 1.50 9.08 -2.24
N ALA A 340 1.25 8.62 -1.01
CA ALA A 340 0.13 9.10 -0.20
C ALA A 340 0.23 10.60 0.11
N HIS A 341 1.43 11.10 0.44
CA HIS A 341 1.65 12.53 0.63
C HIS A 341 1.39 13.33 -0.64
N GLU A 342 1.90 12.86 -1.79
CA GLU A 342 1.68 13.53 -3.07
C GLU A 342 0.18 13.58 -3.44
N ILE A 343 -0.59 12.53 -3.17
CA ILE A 343 -2.06 12.50 -3.36
C ILE A 343 -2.74 13.66 -2.62
N GLU A 344 -2.42 13.87 -1.34
CA GLU A 344 -3.00 14.95 -0.54
C GLU A 344 -2.60 16.34 -1.03
N GLN A 345 -1.35 16.49 -1.48
CA GLN A 345 -0.87 17.75 -2.07
C GLN A 345 -1.65 18.09 -3.35
N HIS A 346 -1.81 17.13 -4.27
CA HIS A 346 -2.52 17.33 -5.52
C HIS A 346 -4.03 17.54 -5.31
N LYS A 347 -4.64 16.86 -4.33
CA LYS A 347 -6.02 17.13 -3.88
C LYS A 347 -6.18 18.57 -3.42
N SER A 348 -5.28 19.05 -2.55
CA SER A 348 -5.31 20.42 -2.02
C SER A 348 -5.15 21.48 -3.12
N ASN A 349 -4.20 21.26 -4.04
CA ASN A 349 -4.00 22.16 -5.18
C ASN A 349 -5.21 22.20 -6.12
N ALA A 350 -5.88 21.07 -6.36
CA ALA A 350 -7.10 21.03 -7.16
C ALA A 350 -8.21 21.88 -6.52
N VAL A 351 -8.40 21.79 -5.19
CA VAL A 351 -9.39 22.63 -4.48
C VAL A 351 -9.07 24.12 -4.62
N LEU A 352 -7.80 24.51 -4.47
CA LEU A 352 -7.36 25.91 -4.63
C LEU A 352 -7.59 26.44 -6.05
N HIS A 353 -7.27 25.64 -7.07
CA HIS A 353 -7.55 26.02 -8.46
C HIS A 353 -9.05 26.14 -8.72
N LEU A 354 -9.86 25.22 -8.20
CA LEU A 354 -11.31 25.25 -8.39
C LEU A 354 -11.95 26.50 -7.76
N LYS A 355 -11.52 26.86 -6.54
CA LYS A 355 -11.92 28.12 -5.87
C LYS A 355 -11.50 29.37 -6.67
N SER A 356 -10.33 29.33 -7.30
CA SER A 356 -9.84 30.42 -8.16
C SER A 356 -10.67 30.58 -9.43
N ILE A 357 -11.05 29.46 -10.07
CA ILE A 357 -11.96 29.43 -11.22
C ILE A 357 -13.32 29.99 -10.82
N GLU A 358 -13.88 29.55 -9.70
CA GLU A 358 -15.14 30.04 -9.17
C GLU A 358 -15.10 31.55 -8.96
N THR A 359 -14.11 32.05 -8.22
CA THR A 359 -13.94 33.49 -7.94
C THR A 359 -13.88 34.35 -9.21
N GLN A 360 -13.23 33.85 -10.27
CA GLN A 360 -13.12 34.57 -11.54
C GLN A 360 -14.36 34.43 -12.44
N THR A 361 -15.19 33.40 -12.22
CA THR A 361 -16.46 33.22 -12.94
C THR A 361 -17.51 34.26 -12.50
N TRP A 362 -17.36 34.81 -11.29
CA TRP A 362 -18.31 35.74 -10.67
C TRP A 362 -17.92 37.22 -10.73
N LYS A 363 -16.77 37.53 -11.33
CA LYS A 363 -16.31 38.92 -11.55
C LYS A 363 -16.76 39.43 -12.89
#